data_AF-A0A925LYG2-F1
#
_entry.id   AF-A0A925LYG2-F1
#
_cell.length_a   1.000
_cell.length_b   1.000
_cell.length_c   1.000
_cell.angle_alpha   90.00
_cell.angle_beta   90.00
_cell.angle_gamma   90.00
#
_symmetry.space_group_name_H-M   'P 1'
#
loop_
_entity.id
_entity.type
_entity.pdbx_description
1 polymer ?
#
loop_
_entity_poly.entity_id
_entity_poly.type
_entity_poly.pdbx_seq_one_letter_code
_entity_poly.pdbx_strand_id
1 'polypeptide(L)'
;MNRGNGRSDFFHQDDDFAAFLNLMREAHEKVPMRLTGNCLMTNHFHLLLWPHEDRDLSRWMQWLMTSHVRRYHRHYKGSGHVWQGRFKAFPVQSDEH
;
A
#
# COMPACT_ATOMS: atom_id res chain seq x y z
N MET A 1 -3.77 -3.98 8.59
CA MET A 1 -3.51 -2.55 8.85
C MET A 1 -2.07 -2.26 8.43
N ASN A 2 -1.91 -1.46 7.37
CA ASN A 2 -0.60 -1.08 6.84
C ASN A 2 -0.17 0.21 7.53
N ARG A 3 0.92 0.18 8.30
CA ARG A 3 1.32 1.27 9.20
C ARG A 3 2.83 1.44 9.21
N GLY A 4 3.28 2.67 9.40
CA GLY A 4 4.69 3.02 9.59
C GLY A 4 5.28 2.34 10.82
N ASN A 5 6.56 1.97 10.73
CA ASN A 5 7.28 1.34 11.83
C ASN A 5 7.32 2.28 13.03
N GLY A 6 7.01 1.77 14.23
CA GLY A 6 6.89 2.62 15.42
C GLY A 6 5.81 3.72 15.33
N ARG A 7 4.84 3.58 14.42
CA ARG A 7 3.83 4.61 14.07
C ARG A 7 4.43 5.90 13.47
N SER A 8 5.65 5.84 12.95
CA SER A 8 6.27 6.97 12.26
C SER A 8 5.47 7.34 11.02
N ASP A 9 5.49 8.63 10.69
CA ASP A 9 5.03 9.09 9.39
C ASP A 9 5.95 8.56 8.28
N PHE A 10 5.36 8.31 7.12
CA PHE A 10 6.07 7.99 5.89
C PHE A 10 5.58 8.82 4.70
N PHE A 11 4.48 9.54 4.85
CA PHE A 11 4.14 10.68 4.00
C PHE A 11 4.38 11.97 4.79
N HIS A 12 5.37 12.75 4.38
CA HIS A 12 5.77 14.00 5.05
C HIS A 12 5.34 15.25 4.28
N GLN A 13 5.04 15.09 2.99
CA GLN A 13 4.64 16.15 2.07
C GLN A 13 3.63 15.64 1.04
N ASP A 14 2.88 16.53 0.41
CA ASP A 14 1.83 16.19 -0.56
C ASP A 14 2.36 15.33 -1.73
N ASP A 15 3.59 15.60 -2.17
CA ASP A 15 4.26 14.82 -3.23
C ASP A 15 4.44 13.35 -2.87
N ASP A 16 4.51 13.00 -1.59
CA ASP A 16 4.61 11.60 -1.16
C ASP A 16 3.30 10.85 -1.39
N PHE A 17 2.16 11.52 -1.17
CA PHE A 17 0.84 10.96 -1.47
C PHE A 17 0.68 10.75 -2.98
N ALA A 18 1.03 11.76 -3.78
CA ALA A 18 0.99 11.65 -5.24
C ALA A 18 1.91 10.54 -5.76
N ALA A 19 3.11 10.42 -5.18
CA ALA A 19 4.03 9.33 -5.49
C ALA A 19 3.46 7.95 -5.12
N PHE A 20 2.81 7.82 -3.96
CA PHE A 20 2.20 6.57 -3.55
C PHE A 20 1.04 6.16 -4.47
N LEU A 21 0.20 7.12 -4.87
CA LEU A 21 -0.87 6.89 -5.85
C LEU A 21 -0.32 6.46 -7.22
N ASN A 22 0.80 7.06 -7.66
CA ASN A 22 1.50 6.60 -8.87
C ASN A 22 2.02 5.17 -8.74
N LEU A 23 2.58 4.80 -7.58
CA LEU A 23 2.96 3.41 -7.32
C LEU A 23 1.75 2.47 -7.32
N MET A 24 0.59 2.90 -6.83
CA MET A 24 -0.63 2.08 -6.91
C MET A 24 -1.07 1.87 -8.37
N ARG A 25 -0.93 2.88 -9.24
CA ARG A 25 -1.18 2.75 -10.68
C ARG A 25 -0.19 1.77 -11.32
N GLU A 26 1.10 1.92 -11.05
CA GLU A 26 2.12 0.98 -11.58
C GLU A 26 1.91 -0.44 -11.06
N ALA A 27 1.49 -0.61 -9.80
CA ALA A 27 1.14 -1.91 -9.24
C ALA A 27 -0.03 -2.56 -10.00
N HIS A 28 -1.05 -1.77 -10.37
CA HIS A 28 -2.18 -2.22 -11.18
C HIS A 28 -1.74 -2.65 -12.59
N GLU A 29 -0.79 -1.97 -13.21
CA GLU A 29 -0.23 -2.37 -14.52
C GLU A 29 0.54 -3.71 -14.44
N LYS A 30 1.15 -4.03 -13.29
CA LYS A 30 1.88 -5.29 -13.06
C LYS A 30 0.97 -6.44 -12.66
N VAL A 31 -0.02 -6.17 -11.82
CA VAL A 31 -1.01 -7.13 -11.34
C VAL A 31 -2.36 -6.43 -11.41
N PRO A 32 -3.18 -6.69 -12.44
CA PRO A 32 -4.49 -6.07 -12.56
C PRO A 32 -5.30 -6.28 -11.27
N MET A 33 -5.73 -5.17 -10.67
CA MET A 33 -6.40 -5.17 -9.37
C MET A 33 -7.47 -4.11 -9.37
N ARG A 34 -8.72 -4.50 -9.14
CA ARG A 34 -9.82 -3.54 -9.02
C ARG A 34 -9.73 -2.85 -7.66
N LEU A 35 -9.49 -1.55 -7.67
CA LEU A 35 -9.49 -0.68 -6.49
C LEU A 35 -10.85 0.03 -6.38
N THR A 36 -11.57 -0.18 -5.29
CA THR A 36 -12.91 0.40 -5.07
C THR A 36 -12.93 1.49 -4.01
N GLY A 37 -11.85 1.65 -3.25
CA GLY A 37 -11.70 2.74 -2.28
C GLY A 37 -10.28 2.81 -1.72
N ASN A 38 -9.85 4.01 -1.34
CA ASN A 38 -8.58 4.23 -0.64
C ASN A 38 -8.70 5.36 0.39
N CYS A 39 -7.90 5.26 1.45
CA CYS A 39 -7.71 6.31 2.43
C CYS A 39 -6.23 6.33 2.83
N LEU A 40 -5.56 7.46 2.55
CA LEU A 40 -4.15 7.66 2.82
C LEU A 40 -4.01 8.63 3.99
N MET A 41 -3.20 8.26 4.99
CA MET A 41 -2.85 9.09 6.14
C MET A 41 -1.33 9.07 6.31
N THR A 42 -0.78 10.03 7.04
CA THR A 42 0.67 10.25 7.15
C THR A 42 1.46 9.00 7.59
N ASN A 43 0.88 8.20 8.49
CA ASN A 43 1.53 7.01 9.07
C ASN A 43 0.79 5.68 8.80
N HIS A 44 -0.28 5.66 8.01
CA HIS A 44 -0.97 4.41 7.62
C HIS A 44 -1.90 4.61 6.43
N PHE A 45 -2.36 3.51 5.84
CA PHE A 45 -3.35 3.57 4.76
C PHE A 45 -4.31 2.38 4.78
N HIS A 46 -5.49 2.59 4.19
CA HIS A 46 -6.52 1.59 3.97
C HIS A 46 -6.87 1.53 2.49
N LEU A 47 -7.02 0.31 1.97
CA LEU A 47 -7.45 0.05 0.59
C LEU A 47 -8.60 -0.93 0.62
N LEU A 48 -9.58 -0.71 -0.27
CA LEU A 48 -10.61 -1.67 -0.61
C LEU A 48 -10.27 -2.21 -2.01
N LEU A 49 -9.91 -3.50 -2.05
CA LEU A 49 -9.38 -4.17 -3.23
C LEU A 49 -10.24 -5.37 -3.56
N TRP A 50 -10.40 -5.63 -4.85
CA TRP A 50 -11.11 -6.77 -5.38
C TRP A 50 -10.15 -7.58 -6.26
N PRO A 51 -9.48 -8.61 -5.70
CA PRO A 51 -8.63 -9.52 -6.47
C PRO A 51 -9.48 -10.37 -7.44
N HIS A 52 -8.89 -10.75 -8.58
CA HIS A 52 -9.57 -11.57 -9.59
C HIS A 52 -9.23 -13.06 -9.42
N GLU A 53 -7.96 -13.34 -9.12
CA GLU A 53 -7.43 -14.68 -8.95
C GLU A 53 -6.77 -14.84 -7.57
N ASP A 54 -6.56 -16.10 -7.19
CA ASP A 54 -5.76 -16.43 -6.02
C ASP A 54 -4.39 -15.77 -6.10
N ARG A 55 -3.93 -15.27 -4.96
CA ARG A 55 -2.63 -14.61 -4.76
C ARG A 55 -2.48 -13.23 -5.40
N ASP A 56 -3.44 -12.72 -6.17
CA ASP A 56 -3.39 -11.35 -6.72
C ASP A 56 -3.13 -10.31 -5.65
N LEU A 57 -3.89 -10.37 -4.56
CA LEU A 57 -3.74 -9.44 -3.44
C LEU A 57 -2.31 -9.46 -2.88
N SER A 58 -1.75 -10.64 -2.65
CA SER A 58 -0.40 -10.80 -2.12
C SER A 58 0.66 -10.28 -3.09
N ARG A 59 0.55 -10.60 -4.39
CA ARG A 59 1.48 -10.12 -5.42
C ARG A 59 1.44 -8.59 -5.56
N TRP A 60 0.23 -8.03 -5.61
CA TRP A 60 0.01 -6.59 -5.74
C TRP A 60 0.54 -5.83 -4.52
N MET A 61 0.18 -6.27 -3.31
CA MET A 61 0.65 -5.64 -2.06
C MET A 61 2.17 -5.77 -1.89
N GLN A 62 2.75 -6.92 -2.23
CA GLN A 62 4.21 -7.13 -2.17
C GLN A 62 4.93 -6.14 -3.08
N TRP A 63 4.45 -5.98 -4.32
CA TRP A 63 5.03 -5.03 -5.26
C TRP A 63 4.91 -3.60 -4.73
N LEU A 64 3.70 -3.16 -4.37
CA LEU A 64 3.45 -1.80 -3.89
C LEU A 64 4.32 -1.44 -2.68
N MET A 65 4.28 -2.28 -1.63
CA MET A 65 4.98 -1.99 -0.38
C MET A 65 6.50 -1.98 -0.57
N THR A 66 7.03 -2.86 -1.42
CA THR A 66 8.48 -2.95 -1.72
C THR A 66 8.93 -1.75 -2.55
N SER A 67 8.18 -1.40 -3.60
CA SER A 67 8.45 -0.24 -4.44
C SER A 67 8.41 1.05 -3.61
N HIS A 68 7.44 1.18 -2.70
CA HIS A 68 7.36 2.31 -1.79
C HIS A 68 8.60 2.42 -0.91
N VAL A 69 9.03 1.35 -0.23
CA VAL A 69 10.24 1.37 0.63
C VAL A 69 11.48 1.80 -0.16
N ARG A 70 11.66 1.25 -1.37
CA ARG A 70 12.80 1.60 -2.22
C ARG A 70 12.78 3.07 -2.63
N ARG A 71 11.61 3.57 -3.03
CA ARG A 71 11.43 4.99 -3.39
C ARG A 71 11.67 5.89 -2.18
N TYR A 72 11.06 5.57 -1.04
CA TYR A 72 11.16 6.30 0.21
C TYR A 72 12.62 6.48 0.61
N HIS A 73 13.40 5.39 0.66
CA HIS A 73 14.81 5.47 1.03
C HIS A 73 15.67 6.19 0.00
N ARG A 74 15.33 6.12 -1.29
CA ARG A 74 16.00 6.90 -2.33
C ARG A 74 15.76 8.40 -2.17
N HIS A 75 14.54 8.79 -1.83
CA HIS A 75 14.14 10.20 -1.67
C HIS A 75 14.66 10.80 -0.37
N TYR A 76 14.43 10.13 0.76
CA TYR A 76 14.80 10.60 2.09
C TYR A 76 16.21 10.19 2.54
N LYS A 77 16.97 9.49 1.69
CA LYS A 77 18.34 9.02 1.95
C LYS A 77 18.46 8.23 3.26
N GLY A 78 17.53 7.31 3.49
CA GLY A 78 17.42 6.51 4.71
C GLY A 78 17.80 5.04 4.52
N SER A 79 17.69 4.28 5.61
CA SER A 79 17.74 2.80 5.61
C SER A 79 16.84 2.23 6.72
N GLY A 80 16.66 0.90 6.74
CA GLY A 80 15.84 0.22 7.75
C GLY A 80 14.36 0.04 7.36
N HIS A 81 13.55 -0.38 8.34
CA HIS A 81 12.14 -0.71 8.13
C HIS A 81 11.25 0.54 8.11
N VAL A 82 10.59 0.79 6.98
CA VAL A 82 9.55 1.82 6.87
C VAL A 82 8.20 1.29 7.37
N TRP A 83 7.86 0.06 7.02
CA TRP A 83 6.61 -0.59 7.45
C TRP A 83 6.83 -1.37 8.74
N GLN A 84 5.84 -1.32 9.65
CA GLN A 84 5.88 -2.07 10.91
C GLN A 84 5.87 -3.60 10.69
N GLY A 85 5.35 -4.08 9.56
CA GLY A 85 5.29 -5.50 9.26
C GLY A 85 4.54 -5.80 7.97
N ARG A 86 4.10 -7.05 7.84
CA ARG A 86 3.30 -7.53 6.71
C ARG A 86 1.94 -6.83 6.66
N PHE A 87 1.37 -6.74 5.47
CA PHE A 87 -0.01 -6.29 5.32
C PHE A 87 -0.97 -7.23 6.06
N LYS A 88 -2.11 -6.69 6.49
CA LYS A 88 -3.25 -7.51 6.96
C LYS A 88 -4.44 -7.21 6.07
N ALA A 89 -5.11 -8.26 5.63
CA ALA A 89 -6.33 -8.21 4.83
C ALA A 89 -7.49 -8.81 5.61
N PHE A 90 -8.66 -8.22 5.45
CA PHE A 90 -9.91 -8.69 6.02
C PHE A 90 -10.90 -8.84 4.86
N PRO A 91 -11.39 -10.06 4.56
CA PRO A 91 -12.39 -10.25 3.53
C PRO A 91 -13.65 -9.43 3.84
N VAL A 92 -14.15 -8.70 2.84
CA VAL A 92 -15.47 -8.08 2.92
C VAL A 92 -16.45 -9.03 2.25
N GLN A 93 -17.34 -9.61 3.05
CA GLN A 93 -18.39 -10.49 2.56
C GLN A 93 -19.65 -9.66 2.33
N SER A 94 -20.38 -9.94 1.25
CA SER A 94 -21.76 -9.48 1.14
C SER A 94 -22.58 -10.25 2.17
N ASP A 95 -23.25 -9.52 3.06
CA ASP A 95 -24.24 -10.09 3.95
C ASP A 95 -25.44 -10.55 3.11
N GLU A 96 -25.76 -11.84 3.12
CA GLU A 96 -27.05 -12.33 2.63
C GLU A 96 -28.09 -12.03 3.71
N HIS A 97 -28.86 -10.97 3.53
CA HIS A 97 -30.09 -10.69 4.27
C HIS A 97 -31.30 -10.90 3.37
#